data_AF-A0ABD3G1T9-F1
#
_entry.id   AF-A0ABD3G1T9-F1
#
_cell.length_a   1.000
_cell.length_b   1.000
_cell.length_c   1.000
_cell.angle_alpha   90.00
_cell.angle_beta   90.00
_cell.angle_gamma   90.00
#
_symmetry.space_group_name_H-M   'P 1'
#
loop_
_entity.id
_entity.type
_entity.pdbx_description
1 polymer ?
#
loop_
_entity_poly.entity_id
_entity_poly.type
_entity_poly.pdbx_seq_one_letter_code
_entity_poly.pdbx_strand_id
1 'polypeptide(L)'
;MPKRVHCEAMSSSDADENSPPAKITKSTSMCEYCSKTFTSRGMALHQKKCRKKLSHAKNEAKKTRSYKFCILNEYIYEEILSFLSNQTLTKMQMITGDSYDGCEPELAKICCRCENDNFSIGSPWCQQCLPEKWPYYNRERVTKKKAMKIYGVKEKDLATVPYKRRSGRCLYKRATLDDFIQETCGSKKEWLRHLVKVRARWEKAKAVERRRKDVCNFLLVKAPELARSVNTIHKLDLNMEDKDQWYPRFEDLEAACEDGGLSLPIVLGSTLCKDFLKNGIGSVEDVVNGIQQS
;
A
#
# COMPACT_ATOMS: atom_id res chain seq x y z
N MET A 1 -31.27 -42.16 31.39
CA MET A 1 -30.44 -43.06 32.24
C MET A 1 -31.28 -44.27 32.63
N PRO A 2 -30.71 -45.44 32.98
CA PRO A 2 -29.39 -46.02 32.68
C PRO A 2 -29.48 -47.54 32.33
N LYS A 3 -28.34 -48.17 31.97
CA LYS A 3 -27.92 -49.54 32.38
C LYS A 3 -26.51 -49.76 31.78
N ARG A 4 -25.44 -49.61 32.59
CA ARG A 4 -24.78 -50.62 33.47
C ARG A 4 -24.20 -51.78 32.64
N VAL A 5 -22.88 -51.87 32.48
CA VAL A 5 -21.81 -52.30 33.43
C VAL A 5 -21.72 -53.83 33.49
N HIS A 6 -20.54 -54.36 33.13
CA HIS A 6 -19.79 -55.43 33.81
C HIS A 6 -18.35 -55.42 33.21
N CYS A 7 -17.25 -55.16 33.94
CA CYS A 7 -16.57 -55.94 35.02
C CYS A 7 -16.40 -57.41 34.61
N GLU A 8 -15.29 -58.11 34.74
CA GLU A 8 -13.94 -57.98 35.31
C GLU A 8 -13.23 -59.29 34.88
N ALA A 9 -11.89 -59.35 34.83
CA ALA A 9 -11.12 -60.50 35.32
C ALA A 9 -9.62 -60.25 35.17
N MET A 10 -8.93 -60.18 36.30
CA MET A 10 -7.51 -60.45 36.45
C MET A 10 -7.27 -61.96 36.38
N SER A 11 -6.13 -62.41 35.85
CA SER A 11 -5.26 -63.41 36.49
C SER A 11 -3.92 -63.55 35.78
N SER A 12 -2.89 -63.54 36.60
CA SER A 12 -1.47 -63.79 36.37
C SER A 12 -1.16 -65.27 36.14
N SER A 13 -0.12 -65.58 35.34
CA SER A 13 1.12 -66.28 35.75
C SER A 13 1.83 -66.96 34.55
N ASP A 14 3.11 -66.60 34.40
CA ASP A 14 4.30 -67.31 33.89
C ASP A 14 4.17 -68.60 33.04
N ALA A 15 4.86 -68.63 31.89
CA ALA A 15 5.93 -69.58 31.55
C ALA A 15 6.40 -69.40 30.09
N ASP A 16 7.58 -69.95 29.84
CA ASP A 16 8.63 -69.55 28.92
C ASP A 16 8.50 -70.04 27.44
N GLU A 17 9.45 -69.55 26.64
CA GLU A 17 9.98 -70.06 25.36
C GLU A 17 9.33 -69.75 23.99
N ASN A 18 10.17 -69.08 23.17
CA ASN A 18 10.33 -69.09 21.71
C ASN A 18 10.10 -67.74 20.99
N SER A 19 11.21 -67.02 20.75
CA SER A 19 11.36 -66.06 19.62
C SER A 19 11.34 -66.82 18.27
N PRO A 20 11.09 -66.23 17.07
CA PRO A 20 11.29 -64.85 16.58
C PRO A 20 10.10 -64.36 15.66
N PRO A 21 10.13 -63.24 14.85
CA PRO A 21 11.23 -62.36 14.46
C PRO A 21 10.99 -60.85 14.64
N ALA A 22 12.11 -60.12 14.52
CA ALA A 22 12.20 -58.66 14.56
C ALA A 22 11.16 -57.99 13.64
N LYS A 23 10.22 -57.27 14.24
CA LYS A 23 9.26 -56.43 13.52
C LYS A 23 10.05 -55.33 12.80
N ILE A 24 10.11 -55.40 11.48
CA ILE A 24 10.50 -54.28 10.61
C ILE A 24 9.67 -53.07 11.04
N THR A 25 10.32 -52.10 11.68
CA THR A 25 9.71 -50.83 12.08
C THR A 25 9.32 -50.10 10.81
N LYS A 26 8.02 -50.12 10.49
CA LYS A 26 7.46 -49.40 9.35
C LYS A 26 7.85 -47.92 9.48
N SER A 27 8.60 -47.40 8.53
CA SER A 27 9.00 -45.99 8.52
C SER A 27 7.75 -45.10 8.57
N THR A 28 7.67 -44.28 9.62
CA THR A 28 6.64 -43.26 9.79
C THR A 28 7.27 -41.89 9.54
N SER A 29 6.51 -41.00 8.91
CA SER A 29 6.88 -39.61 8.69
C SER A 29 5.79 -38.69 9.25
N MET A 30 6.11 -37.41 9.45
CA MET A 30 5.15 -36.39 9.89
C MET A 30 4.56 -35.65 8.69
N CYS A 31 3.26 -35.37 8.75
CA CYS A 31 2.62 -34.51 7.76
C CYS A 31 2.98 -33.04 7.99
N GLU A 32 3.54 -32.37 6.99
CA GLU A 32 3.93 -30.96 7.03
C GLU A 32 2.77 -29.98 7.31
N TYR A 33 1.52 -30.39 7.08
CA TYR A 33 0.34 -29.52 7.18
C TYR A 33 -0.44 -29.66 8.49
N CYS A 34 -0.35 -30.80 9.17
CA CYS A 34 -1.10 -31.05 10.42
C CYS A 34 -0.27 -31.71 11.53
N SER A 35 1.02 -31.91 11.30
CA SER A 35 2.01 -32.47 12.23
C SER A 35 1.66 -33.86 12.78
N LYS A 36 0.70 -34.57 12.19
CA LYS A 36 0.35 -35.96 12.54
C LYS A 36 1.29 -36.95 11.85
N THR A 37 1.64 -38.02 12.54
CA THR A 37 2.51 -39.09 12.04
C THR A 37 1.71 -40.12 11.25
N PHE A 38 2.22 -40.51 10.08
CA PHE A 38 1.62 -41.54 9.23
C PHE A 38 2.69 -42.52 8.75
N THR A 39 2.29 -43.75 8.43
CA THR A 39 3.17 -44.70 7.74
C THR A 39 3.47 -44.20 6.33
N SER A 40 4.66 -44.51 5.83
CA SER A 40 5.14 -44.13 4.49
C SER A 40 4.13 -44.44 3.37
N ARG A 41 3.44 -45.58 3.42
CA ARG A 41 2.38 -45.97 2.46
C ARG A 41 1.13 -45.07 2.52
N GLY A 42 0.80 -44.49 3.67
CA GLY A 42 -0.37 -43.63 3.87
C GLY A 42 -0.11 -42.11 3.73
N MET A 43 1.17 -41.70 3.77
CA MET A 43 1.55 -40.28 3.84
C MET A 43 1.17 -39.48 2.60
N ALA A 44 1.44 -40.00 1.39
CA ALA A 44 1.17 -39.28 0.15
C ALA A 44 -0.33 -38.98 -0.05
N LEU A 45 -1.19 -39.96 0.26
CA LEU A 45 -2.65 -39.79 0.21
C LEU A 45 -3.13 -38.77 1.26
N HIS A 46 -2.57 -38.84 2.46
CA HIS A 46 -2.90 -37.92 3.54
C HIS A 46 -2.49 -36.48 3.19
N GLN A 47 -1.25 -36.24 2.76
CA GLN A 47 -0.76 -34.90 2.40
C GLN A 47 -1.63 -34.24 1.33
N LYS A 48 -2.05 -34.98 0.29
CA LYS A 48 -2.94 -34.46 -0.76
C LYS A 48 -4.29 -34.02 -0.20
N LYS A 49 -4.90 -34.82 0.69
CA LYS A 49 -6.16 -34.48 1.36
C LYS A 49 -5.99 -33.32 2.36
N CYS A 50 -4.90 -33.32 3.12
CA CYS A 50 -4.61 -32.30 4.12
C CYS A 50 -4.36 -30.93 3.48
N ARG A 51 -3.57 -30.88 2.40
CA ARG A 51 -3.35 -29.67 1.59
C ARG A 51 -4.66 -29.14 1.01
N LYS A 52 -5.53 -30.00 0.47
CA LYS A 52 -6.85 -29.59 -0.03
C LYS A 52 -7.71 -29.00 1.09
N LYS A 53 -7.77 -29.63 2.25
CA LYS A 53 -8.52 -29.12 3.42
C LYS A 53 -7.98 -27.76 3.90
N LEU A 54 -6.67 -27.59 3.95
CA LEU A 54 -6.04 -26.32 4.30
C LEU A 54 -6.33 -25.24 3.25
N SER A 55 -6.29 -25.58 1.96
CA SER A 55 -6.63 -24.64 0.89
C SER A 55 -8.11 -24.22 0.94
N HIS A 56 -9.01 -25.15 1.26
CA HIS A 56 -10.42 -24.87 1.44
C HIS A 56 -10.65 -23.96 2.65
N ALA A 57 -10.05 -24.26 3.80
CA ALA A 57 -10.14 -23.42 4.98
C ALA A 57 -9.55 -22.01 4.76
N LYS A 58 -8.43 -21.90 4.02
CA LYS A 58 -7.88 -20.60 3.61
C LYS A 58 -8.81 -19.84 2.67
N ASN A 59 -9.51 -20.53 1.76
CA ASN A 59 -10.46 -19.91 0.84
C ASN A 59 -11.78 -19.54 1.54
N GLU A 60 -12.25 -20.34 2.50
CA GLU A 60 -13.41 -20.03 3.34
C GLU A 60 -13.12 -18.86 4.29
N ALA A 61 -11.94 -18.80 4.88
CA ALA A 61 -11.50 -17.65 5.69
C ALA A 61 -11.37 -16.36 4.86
N LYS A 62 -11.13 -16.48 3.55
CA LYS A 62 -11.08 -15.36 2.59
C LYS A 62 -12.45 -14.97 2.05
N LYS A 63 -13.50 -15.79 2.20
CA LYS A 63 -14.86 -15.38 1.86
C LYS A 63 -15.36 -14.42 2.91
N THR A 64 -15.46 -13.14 2.55
CA THR A 64 -16.23 -12.14 3.31
C THR A 64 -17.64 -12.68 3.49
N ARG A 65 -18.02 -13.03 4.73
CA ARG A 65 -19.40 -13.42 5.04
C ARG A 65 -20.22 -12.15 5.09
N SER A 66 -20.91 -11.85 3.99
CA SER A 66 -21.91 -10.78 3.93
C SER A 66 -23.15 -11.20 4.69
N TYR A 67 -23.55 -10.42 5.70
CA TYR A 67 -24.86 -10.59 6.33
C TYR A 67 -25.92 -9.94 5.45
N LYS A 68 -26.95 -10.70 5.06
CA LYS A 68 -28.09 -10.18 4.30
C LYS A 68 -29.20 -9.80 5.27
N PHE A 69 -29.43 -8.51 5.44
CA PHE A 69 -30.56 -8.01 6.22
C PHE A 69 -31.85 -8.09 5.38
N CYS A 70 -32.97 -8.47 5.99
CA CYS A 70 -34.28 -8.40 5.33
C CYS A 70 -34.86 -6.99 5.54
N ILE A 71 -34.93 -6.21 4.47
CA ILE A 71 -35.60 -4.90 4.47
C ILE A 71 -37.08 -5.13 4.22
N LEU A 72 -37.91 -4.80 5.20
CA LEU A 72 -39.37 -4.97 5.10
C LEU A 72 -40.06 -3.76 4.48
N ASN A 73 -39.41 -2.59 4.51
CA ASN A 73 -39.93 -1.34 3.96
C ASN A 73 -38.75 -0.49 3.46
N GLU A 74 -38.67 -0.32 2.13
CA GLU A 74 -37.57 0.38 1.47
C GLU A 74 -37.54 1.87 1.83
N TYR A 75 -38.71 2.51 1.96
CA TYR A 75 -38.80 3.93 2.29
C TYR A 75 -38.24 4.23 3.70
N ILE A 76 -38.63 3.42 4.68
CA ILE A 76 -38.11 3.56 6.06
C ILE A 76 -36.61 3.27 6.08
N TYR A 77 -36.15 2.32 5.27
CA TYR A 77 -34.74 1.98 5.19
C TYR A 77 -33.89 3.12 4.64
N GLU A 78 -34.29 3.71 3.52
CA GLU A 78 -33.62 4.88 2.93
C GLU A 78 -33.65 6.09 3.89
N GLU A 79 -34.77 6.32 4.56
CA GLU A 79 -34.90 7.36 5.58
C GLU A 79 -33.90 7.12 6.72
N ILE A 80 -33.75 5.88 7.22
CA ILE A 80 -32.73 5.53 8.22
C ILE A 80 -31.33 5.79 7.68
N LEU A 81 -31.00 5.32 6.46
CA LEU A 81 -29.69 5.51 5.84
C LEU A 81 -29.32 7.00 5.74
N SER A 82 -30.29 7.87 5.48
CA SER A 82 -30.09 9.32 5.37
C SER A 82 -29.57 9.98 6.66
N PHE A 83 -29.90 9.41 7.83
CA PHE A 83 -29.41 9.89 9.12
C PHE A 83 -28.04 9.31 9.51
N LEU A 84 -27.57 8.28 8.80
CA LEU A 84 -26.33 7.61 9.14
C LEU A 84 -25.11 8.41 8.72
N SER A 85 -24.11 8.37 9.59
CA SER A 85 -22.80 8.95 9.31
C SER A 85 -22.08 8.16 8.21
N ASN A 86 -21.18 8.80 7.48
CA ASN A 86 -20.31 8.16 6.49
C ASN A 86 -19.52 6.99 7.11
N GLN A 87 -19.05 7.13 8.35
CA GLN A 87 -18.37 6.06 9.07
C GLN A 87 -19.30 4.87 9.34
N THR A 88 -20.56 5.12 9.71
CA THR A 88 -21.57 4.07 9.92
C THR A 88 -21.91 3.37 8.62
N LEU A 89 -22.17 4.13 7.54
CA LEU A 89 -22.43 3.59 6.20
C LEU A 89 -21.24 2.76 5.69
N THR A 90 -20.00 3.23 5.90
CA THR A 90 -18.79 2.48 5.51
C THR A 90 -18.70 1.14 6.25
N LYS A 91 -19.00 1.10 7.54
CA LYS A 91 -19.03 -0.15 8.32
C LYS A 91 -20.15 -1.08 7.86
N MET A 92 -21.34 -0.53 7.63
CA MET A 92 -22.45 -1.31 7.07
C MET A 92 -22.06 -1.92 5.72
N GLN A 93 -21.41 -1.16 4.84
CA GLN A 93 -20.90 -1.64 3.55
C GLN A 93 -19.89 -2.77 3.73
N MET A 94 -19.00 -2.68 4.72
CA MET A 94 -18.06 -3.77 5.04
C MET A 94 -18.74 -5.04 5.55
N ILE A 95 -19.84 -4.92 6.29
CA ILE A 95 -20.56 -6.06 6.89
C ILE A 95 -21.52 -6.71 5.90
N THR A 96 -22.22 -5.90 5.11
CA THR A 96 -23.27 -6.34 4.18
C THR A 96 -22.72 -6.62 2.79
N GLY A 97 -21.65 -5.94 2.38
CA GLY A 97 -21.16 -5.94 1.00
C GLY A 97 -21.98 -5.03 0.08
N ASP A 98 -23.04 -4.39 0.58
CA ASP A 98 -23.91 -3.50 -0.20
C ASP A 98 -23.25 -2.13 -0.40
N SER A 99 -23.59 -1.47 -1.51
CA SER A 99 -23.15 -0.11 -1.79
C SER A 99 -24.21 0.87 -1.32
N TYR A 100 -23.87 1.73 -0.36
CA TYR A 100 -24.80 2.74 0.17
C TYR A 100 -24.54 4.11 -0.43
N ASP A 101 -25.60 4.83 -0.78
CA ASP A 101 -25.50 6.19 -1.28
C ASP A 101 -24.92 7.13 -0.22
N GLY A 102 -24.03 8.03 -0.66
CA GLY A 102 -23.33 8.96 0.23
C GLY A 102 -22.19 8.33 1.05
N CYS A 103 -21.98 7.02 0.95
CA CYS A 103 -20.86 6.30 1.54
C CYS A 103 -19.57 6.56 0.74
N GLU A 104 -18.55 7.06 1.42
CA GLU A 104 -17.22 7.31 0.89
C GLU A 104 -16.17 6.63 1.80
N PRO A 105 -15.89 5.33 1.56
CA PRO A 105 -14.97 4.55 2.39
C PRO A 105 -13.57 5.16 2.47
N GLU A 106 -13.11 5.80 1.39
CA GLU A 106 -11.84 6.52 1.28
C GLU A 106 -11.68 7.63 2.34
N LEU A 107 -12.81 8.20 2.80
CA LEU A 107 -12.85 9.27 3.80
C LEU A 107 -13.01 8.76 5.23
N ALA A 108 -13.43 7.51 5.40
CA ALA A 108 -13.66 6.91 6.70
C ALA A 108 -12.32 6.57 7.39
N LYS A 109 -11.75 7.55 8.09
CA LYS A 109 -10.74 7.25 9.11
C LYS A 109 -11.46 6.62 10.30
N ILE A 110 -10.89 5.62 10.93
CA ILE A 110 -11.54 4.95 12.07
C ILE A 110 -11.19 5.72 13.35
N CYS A 111 -12.17 6.39 13.97
CA CYS A 111 -12.06 6.76 15.38
C CYS A 111 -12.34 5.53 16.24
N CYS A 112 -11.53 5.27 17.26
CA CYS A 112 -11.53 4.01 18.00
C CYS A 112 -12.73 3.74 18.91
N ARG A 113 -13.67 4.69 19.11
CA ARG A 113 -14.75 4.50 20.12
C ARG A 113 -16.07 5.21 19.88
N CYS A 114 -16.07 6.42 19.32
CA CYS A 114 -17.28 7.27 19.23
C CYS A 114 -18.06 7.12 17.90
N GLU A 115 -17.49 6.42 16.91
CA GLU A 115 -18.05 6.32 15.54
C GLU A 115 -18.46 7.66 14.88
N ASN A 116 -17.81 8.74 15.30
CA ASN A 116 -18.15 10.10 14.89
C ASN A 116 -17.30 10.54 13.70
N ASP A 117 -17.96 10.97 12.63
CA ASP A 117 -17.37 11.52 11.39
C ASP A 117 -16.58 12.82 11.59
N ASN A 118 -16.67 13.44 12.77
CA ASN A 118 -16.06 14.73 13.04
C ASN A 118 -14.59 14.60 13.53
N PHE A 119 -13.68 14.12 12.68
CA PHE A 119 -12.26 13.86 12.97
C PHE A 119 -11.37 15.09 13.16
N SER A 120 -10.66 15.25 14.27
CA SER A 120 -9.72 16.38 14.38
C SER A 120 -8.61 16.30 13.32
N ILE A 121 -8.25 17.43 12.72
CA ILE A 121 -7.41 17.44 11.52
C ILE A 121 -6.01 16.87 11.80
N GLY A 122 -5.58 15.87 11.02
CA GLY A 122 -4.27 15.24 11.24
C GLY A 122 -4.19 14.39 12.51
N SER A 123 -5.32 14.07 13.11
CA SER A 123 -5.47 13.14 14.22
C SER A 123 -6.35 11.96 13.78
N PRO A 124 -6.10 10.73 14.27
CA PRO A 124 -7.04 9.62 14.10
C PRO A 124 -8.28 9.74 15.00
N TRP A 125 -8.35 10.74 15.88
CA TRP A 125 -9.40 10.88 16.89
C TRP A 125 -10.52 11.86 16.47
N CYS A 126 -11.77 11.53 16.76
CA CYS A 126 -12.92 12.45 16.65
C CYS A 126 -12.78 13.63 17.62
N GLN A 127 -13.43 14.76 17.35
CA GLN A 127 -13.38 15.96 18.21
C GLN A 127 -13.84 15.69 19.65
N GLN A 128 -14.72 14.70 19.87
CA GLN A 128 -15.13 14.30 21.21
C GLN A 128 -14.06 13.47 21.94
N CYS A 129 -13.37 12.57 21.24
CA CYS A 129 -12.29 11.76 21.83
C CYS A 129 -10.94 12.51 21.90
N LEU A 130 -10.78 13.58 21.11
CA LEU A 130 -9.51 14.29 20.99
C LEU A 130 -9.05 14.90 22.33
N PRO A 131 -9.89 15.58 23.13
CA PRO A 131 -9.44 16.17 24.40
C PRO A 131 -8.90 15.11 25.37
N GLU A 132 -9.51 13.93 25.42
CA GLU A 132 -9.05 12.82 26.26
C GLU A 132 -7.73 12.24 25.76
N LYS A 133 -7.62 11.97 24.45
CA LYS A 133 -6.44 11.33 23.85
C LYS A 133 -5.29 12.28 23.60
N TRP A 134 -5.57 13.57 23.42
CA TRP A 134 -4.59 14.60 23.12
C TRP A 134 -5.01 15.98 23.65
N PRO A 135 -4.91 16.21 24.98
CA PRO A 135 -5.37 17.46 25.61
C PRO A 135 -4.72 18.73 25.06
N TYR A 136 -3.49 18.61 24.53
CA TYR A 136 -2.70 19.72 24.02
C TYR A 136 -2.82 19.95 22.52
N TYR A 137 -3.65 19.19 21.79
CA TYR A 137 -3.76 19.26 20.33
C TYR A 137 -3.99 20.71 19.83
N ASN A 138 -4.93 21.44 20.43
CA ASN A 138 -5.25 22.82 20.04
C ASN A 138 -4.17 23.84 20.44
N ARG A 139 -3.33 23.50 21.42
CA ARG A 139 -2.21 24.34 21.88
C ARG A 139 -0.94 24.11 21.04
N GLU A 140 -0.86 22.97 20.35
CA GLU A 140 0.28 22.65 19.49
C GLU A 140 0.34 23.62 18.31
N ARG A 141 1.56 24.07 18.00
CA ARG A 141 1.85 24.81 16.78
C ARG A 141 2.53 23.90 15.77
N VAL A 142 2.11 24.00 14.52
CA VAL A 142 2.68 23.22 13.42
C VAL A 142 3.56 24.11 12.55
N THR A 143 4.65 23.54 12.04
CA THR A 143 5.51 24.22 11.08
C THR A 143 4.80 24.34 9.72
N LYS A 144 5.24 25.29 8.88
CA LYS A 144 4.77 25.41 7.49
C LYS A 144 4.75 24.07 6.74
N LYS A 145 5.86 23.32 6.79
CA LYS A 145 5.97 21.98 6.15
C LYS A 145 4.94 20.99 6.70
N LYS A 146 4.74 20.96 8.03
CA LYS A 146 3.77 20.07 8.68
C LYS A 146 2.32 20.48 8.35
N ALA A 147 2.03 21.78 8.27
CA ALA A 147 0.73 22.29 7.84
C ALA A 147 0.41 21.86 6.41
N MET A 148 1.31 22.10 5.45
CA MET A 148 1.13 21.66 4.05
C MET A 148 0.88 20.14 3.95
N LYS A 149 1.63 19.34 4.71
CA LYS A 149 1.53 17.88 4.69
C LYS A 149 0.23 17.35 5.30
N ILE A 150 -0.18 17.88 6.45
CA ILE A 150 -1.33 17.38 7.21
C ILE A 150 -2.64 17.95 6.68
N TYR A 151 -2.65 19.24 6.36
CA TYR A 151 -3.84 19.98 5.97
C TYR A 151 -4.02 20.07 4.45
N GLY A 152 -2.99 19.73 3.66
CA GLY A 152 -3.08 19.79 2.19
C GLY A 152 -3.17 21.21 1.63
N VAL A 153 -2.77 22.21 2.41
CA VAL A 153 -2.80 23.63 2.05
C VAL A 153 -1.57 23.99 1.22
N LYS A 154 -1.73 24.83 0.18
CA LYS A 154 -0.58 25.30 -0.61
C LYS A 154 0.19 26.36 0.16
N GLU A 155 1.47 26.48 -0.17
CA GLU A 155 2.36 27.46 0.46
C GLU A 155 1.86 28.92 0.33
N LYS A 156 1.32 29.27 -0.85
CA LYS A 156 0.73 30.59 -1.09
C LYS A 156 -0.50 30.87 -0.24
N ASP A 157 -1.32 29.85 0.01
CA ASP A 157 -2.56 29.98 0.78
C ASP A 157 -2.24 30.06 2.29
N LEU A 158 -1.13 29.47 2.75
CA LEU A 158 -0.66 29.64 4.13
C LEU A 158 -0.16 31.07 4.43
N ALA A 159 0.12 31.89 3.43
CA ALA A 159 0.57 33.27 3.66
C ALA A 159 -0.54 34.15 4.26
N THR A 160 -1.81 33.81 4.04
CA THR A 160 -2.95 34.53 4.61
C THR A 160 -3.30 34.07 6.03
N VAL A 161 -2.76 32.93 6.48
CA VAL A 161 -3.04 32.36 7.80
C VAL A 161 -2.10 32.96 8.85
N PRO A 162 -2.61 33.50 9.98
CA PRO A 162 -1.79 34.03 11.05
C PRO A 162 -0.78 33.02 11.61
N TYR A 163 0.50 33.40 11.66
CA TYR A 163 1.58 32.56 12.19
C TYR A 163 2.48 33.32 13.16
N LYS A 164 3.19 32.57 14.02
CA LYS A 164 4.27 33.09 14.86
C LYS A 164 5.61 32.71 14.25
N ARG A 165 6.51 33.67 14.08
CA ARG A 165 7.89 33.40 13.67
C ARG A 165 8.74 33.03 14.89
N ARG A 166 9.47 31.91 14.85
CA ARG A 166 10.43 31.52 15.90
C ARG A 166 11.61 30.81 15.27
N SER A 167 12.83 31.33 15.49
CA SER A 167 14.09 30.75 14.97
C SER A 167 14.02 30.47 13.46
N GLY A 168 13.59 31.47 12.68
CA GLY A 168 13.45 31.37 11.21
C GLY A 168 12.25 30.54 10.72
N ARG A 169 11.48 29.89 11.60
CA ARG A 169 10.34 29.03 11.22
C ARG A 169 9.00 29.73 11.43
N CYS A 170 8.06 29.50 10.50
CA CYS A 170 6.67 29.92 10.63
C CYS A 170 5.87 28.83 11.36
N LEU A 171 5.26 29.19 12.49
CA LEU A 171 4.51 28.31 13.38
C LEU A 171 3.04 28.71 13.46
N TYR A 172 2.18 27.87 12.90
CA TYR A 172 0.73 28.06 12.80
C TYR A 172 0.03 27.37 13.96
N LYS A 173 -0.99 27.99 14.55
CA LYS A 173 -1.85 27.31 15.54
C LYS A 173 -2.73 26.31 14.80
N ARG A 174 -2.96 25.12 15.39
CA ARG A 174 -3.87 24.13 14.78
C ARG A 174 -5.29 24.65 14.65
N ALA A 175 -5.86 25.25 15.69
CA ALA A 175 -7.21 25.82 15.65
C ALA A 175 -7.41 26.76 14.45
N THR A 176 -6.49 27.71 14.25
CA THR A 176 -6.54 28.66 13.12
C THR A 176 -6.44 27.97 11.76
N LEU A 177 -5.70 26.86 11.64
CA LEU A 177 -5.67 26.08 10.41
C LEU A 177 -6.95 25.27 10.21
N ASP A 178 -7.54 24.74 11.28
CA ASP A 178 -8.82 24.05 11.23
C ASP A 178 -9.93 25.01 10.77
N ASP A 179 -9.97 26.24 11.31
CA ASP A 179 -10.92 27.30 10.91
C ASP A 179 -10.72 27.69 9.44
N PHE A 180 -9.47 27.98 9.04
CA PHE A 180 -9.13 28.32 7.65
C PHE A 180 -9.58 27.23 6.67
N ILE A 181 -9.40 25.96 7.02
CA ILE A 181 -9.82 24.85 6.17
C ILE A 181 -11.36 24.78 6.07
N GLN A 182 -12.07 24.98 7.17
CA GLN A 182 -13.54 25.00 7.15
C GLN A 182 -14.05 26.15 6.26
N GLU A 183 -13.48 27.34 6.38
CA GLU A 183 -13.81 28.50 5.52
C GLU A 183 -13.50 28.22 4.05
N THR A 184 -12.34 27.63 3.74
CA THR A 184 -11.90 27.44 2.35
C THR A 184 -12.61 26.29 1.65
N CYS A 185 -12.91 25.20 2.38
CA CYS A 185 -13.52 23.99 1.81
C CYS A 185 -15.03 23.91 2.05
N GLY A 186 -15.62 24.84 2.80
CA GLY A 186 -17.04 24.90 3.18
C GLY A 186 -17.46 23.84 4.21
N SER A 187 -16.87 22.65 4.16
CA SER A 187 -17.06 21.62 5.17
C SER A 187 -15.83 20.75 5.36
N LYS A 188 -15.82 20.05 6.49
CA LYS A 188 -14.79 19.06 6.83
C LYS A 188 -14.78 17.85 5.90
N LYS A 189 -15.96 17.41 5.44
CA LYS A 189 -16.11 16.32 4.48
C LYS A 189 -15.47 16.69 3.15
N GLU A 190 -15.73 17.90 2.66
CA GLU A 190 -15.10 18.41 1.44
C GLU A 190 -13.58 18.58 1.56
N TRP A 191 -13.10 18.99 2.73
CA TRP A 191 -11.66 18.98 2.99
C TRP A 191 -11.04 17.57 2.94
N LEU A 192 -11.71 16.55 3.49
CA LEU A 192 -11.22 15.17 3.38
C LEU A 192 -11.15 14.71 1.92
N ARG A 193 -12.15 15.06 1.09
CA ARG A 193 -12.10 14.82 -0.37
C ARG A 193 -10.92 15.52 -1.02
N HIS A 194 -10.66 16.77 -0.65
CA HIS A 194 -9.47 17.52 -1.10
C HIS A 194 -8.17 16.82 -0.69
N LEU A 195 -8.06 16.33 0.56
CA LEU A 195 -6.89 15.60 1.02
C LEU A 195 -6.65 14.31 0.24
N VAL A 196 -7.69 13.54 -0.08
CA VAL A 196 -7.55 12.32 -0.90
C VAL A 196 -6.96 12.68 -2.25
N LYS A 197 -7.48 13.73 -2.91
CA LYS A 197 -6.94 14.23 -4.19
C LYS A 197 -5.48 14.68 -4.06
N VAL A 198 -5.15 15.44 -3.02
CA VAL A 198 -3.76 15.90 -2.75
C VAL A 198 -2.83 14.72 -2.52
N ARG A 199 -3.23 13.73 -1.72
CA ARG A 199 -2.44 12.55 -1.43
C ARG A 199 -2.22 11.71 -2.69
N ALA A 200 -3.25 11.50 -3.50
CA ALA A 200 -3.13 10.79 -4.78
C ALA A 200 -2.11 11.48 -5.71
N ARG A 201 -2.15 12.82 -5.81
CA ARG A 201 -1.13 13.58 -6.57
C ARG A 201 0.27 13.40 -5.99
N TRP A 202 0.40 13.41 -4.67
CA TRP A 202 1.70 13.27 -4.00
C TRP A 202 2.29 11.88 -4.20
N GLU A 203 1.47 10.83 -4.12
CA GLU A 203 1.90 9.46 -4.41
C GLU A 203 2.28 9.26 -5.88
N LYS A 204 1.51 9.84 -6.82
CA LYS A 204 1.90 9.88 -8.24
C LYS A 204 3.26 10.56 -8.44
N ALA A 205 3.46 11.73 -7.84
CA ALA A 205 4.72 12.47 -7.93
C ALA A 205 5.91 11.68 -7.34
N LYS A 206 5.73 11.04 -6.18
CA LYS A 206 6.74 10.14 -5.61
C LYS A 206 7.02 8.91 -6.48
N ALA A 207 6.00 8.37 -7.15
CA ALA A 207 6.20 7.23 -8.05
C ALA A 207 7.03 7.64 -9.28
N VAL A 208 6.79 8.84 -9.84
CA VAL A 208 7.64 9.41 -10.89
C VAL A 208 9.07 9.63 -10.39
N GLU A 209 9.24 10.23 -9.21
CA GLU A 209 10.56 10.48 -8.63
C GLU A 209 11.34 9.18 -8.35
N ARG A 210 10.65 8.14 -7.86
CA ARG A 210 11.26 6.81 -7.68
C ARG A 210 11.73 6.23 -9.01
N ARG A 211 10.87 6.21 -10.03
CA ARG A 211 11.24 5.74 -11.37
C ARG A 211 12.47 6.46 -11.93
N ARG A 212 12.53 7.78 -11.80
CA ARG A 212 13.69 8.59 -12.22
C ARG A 212 14.97 8.21 -11.49
N LYS A 213 14.89 8.02 -10.17
CA LYS A 213 16.04 7.58 -9.35
C LYS A 213 16.51 6.19 -9.73
N ASP A 214 15.59 5.27 -10.00
CA ASP A 214 15.93 3.90 -10.35
C ASP A 214 16.70 3.85 -11.68
N VAL A 215 16.25 4.61 -12.70
CA VAL A 215 16.99 4.77 -13.97
C VAL A 215 18.35 5.42 -13.75
N CYS A 216 18.41 6.54 -13.01
CA CYS A 216 19.68 7.20 -12.71
C CYS A 216 20.66 6.26 -12.01
N ASN A 217 20.23 5.57 -10.96
CA ASN A 217 21.08 4.64 -10.23
C ASN A 217 21.57 3.52 -11.14
N PHE A 218 20.71 3.00 -12.02
CA PHE A 218 21.09 1.96 -12.96
C PHE A 218 22.16 2.45 -13.96
N LEU A 219 21.93 3.61 -14.59
CA LEU A 219 22.90 4.18 -15.54
C LEU A 219 24.21 4.56 -14.86
N LEU A 220 24.21 5.11 -13.64
CA LEU A 220 25.43 5.46 -12.92
C LEU A 220 26.29 4.25 -12.52
N VAL A 221 25.68 3.08 -12.37
CA VAL A 221 26.43 1.83 -12.15
C VAL A 221 27.12 1.37 -13.43
N LYS A 222 26.55 1.65 -14.60
CA LYS A 222 27.07 1.26 -15.91
C LYS A 222 28.06 2.26 -16.50
N ALA A 223 27.74 3.54 -16.34
CA ALA A 223 28.37 4.71 -16.94
C ALA A 223 28.60 5.77 -15.83
N PRO A 224 29.63 5.60 -14.96
CA PRO A 224 29.85 6.46 -13.79
C PRO A 224 30.13 7.92 -14.14
N GLU A 225 30.68 8.20 -15.33
CA GLU A 225 30.95 9.53 -15.86
C GLU A 225 29.68 10.38 -16.03
N LEU A 226 28.50 9.74 -16.11
CA LEU A 226 27.21 10.41 -16.11
C LEU A 226 26.82 11.02 -14.75
N ALA A 227 27.61 10.82 -13.69
CA ALA A 227 27.34 11.39 -12.36
C ALA A 227 27.17 12.92 -12.39
N ARG A 228 27.84 13.61 -13.31
CA ARG A 228 27.71 15.07 -13.48
C ARG A 228 26.44 15.47 -14.25
N SER A 229 25.74 14.50 -14.83
CA SER A 229 24.62 14.67 -15.76
C SER A 229 23.30 14.07 -15.24
N VAL A 230 23.18 13.85 -13.93
CA VAL A 230 21.97 13.29 -13.30
C VAL A 230 20.70 14.07 -13.67
N ASN A 231 20.80 15.41 -13.74
CA ASN A 231 19.67 16.25 -14.15
C ASN A 231 19.26 16.03 -15.61
N THR A 232 20.22 15.70 -16.47
CA THR A 232 19.98 15.34 -17.88
C THR A 232 19.29 13.99 -17.96
N ILE A 233 19.77 12.99 -17.23
CA ILE A 233 19.14 11.67 -17.16
C ILE A 233 17.67 11.78 -16.67
N HIS A 234 17.41 12.60 -15.65
CA HIS A 234 16.05 12.84 -15.17
C HIS A 234 15.09 13.40 -16.24
N LYS A 235 15.61 14.11 -17.25
CA LYS A 235 14.80 14.71 -18.34
C LYS A 235 14.46 13.71 -19.44
N LEU A 236 15.20 12.61 -19.57
CA LEU A 236 14.95 11.54 -20.54
C LEU A 236 13.61 10.85 -20.27
N ASP A 237 13.13 10.87 -19.02
CA ASP A 237 11.81 10.33 -18.64
C ASP A 237 11.65 8.85 -19.02
N LEU A 238 12.72 8.08 -18.82
CA LEU A 238 12.79 6.63 -19.03
C LEU A 238 12.19 5.88 -17.84
N ASN A 239 11.84 4.61 -18.07
CA ASN A 239 11.25 3.73 -17.08
C ASN A 239 12.01 2.40 -17.03
N MET A 240 12.29 1.89 -15.82
CA MET A 240 12.95 0.60 -15.65
C MET A 240 12.10 -0.59 -16.08
N GLU A 241 10.78 -0.43 -16.15
CA GLU A 241 9.86 -1.47 -16.67
C GLU A 241 10.06 -1.72 -18.17
N ASP A 242 10.48 -0.68 -18.91
CA ASP A 242 10.70 -0.74 -20.36
C ASP A 242 12.20 -0.86 -20.70
N LYS A 243 13.02 -1.29 -19.73
CA LYS A 243 14.48 -1.33 -19.85
C LYS A 243 14.96 -2.08 -21.09
N ASP A 244 14.37 -3.23 -21.38
CA ASP A 244 14.79 -4.07 -22.49
C ASP A 244 14.58 -3.39 -23.86
N GLN A 245 13.80 -2.30 -23.92
CA GLN A 245 13.58 -1.51 -25.13
C GLN A 245 14.56 -0.35 -25.26
N TRP A 246 14.75 0.44 -24.20
CA TRP A 246 15.55 1.67 -24.29
C TRP A 246 17.03 1.45 -24.01
N TYR A 247 17.39 0.42 -23.24
CA TYR A 247 18.79 0.20 -22.84
C TYR A 247 19.70 -0.24 -24.01
N PRO A 248 19.30 -1.15 -24.92
CA PRO A 248 20.11 -1.44 -26.11
C PRO A 248 20.38 -0.19 -26.95
N ARG A 249 19.37 0.67 -27.12
CA ARG A 249 19.52 1.97 -27.82
C ARG A 249 20.49 2.90 -27.11
N PHE A 250 20.54 2.85 -25.79
CA PHE A 250 21.50 3.61 -25.00
C PHE A 250 22.92 3.09 -25.24
N GLU A 251 23.14 1.77 -25.27
CA GLU A 251 24.44 1.17 -25.58
C GLU A 251 24.89 1.51 -27.01
N ASP A 252 23.98 1.46 -27.99
CA ASP A 252 24.27 1.87 -29.38
C ASP A 252 24.67 3.36 -29.45
N LEU A 253 23.97 4.22 -28.70
CA LEU A 253 24.25 5.65 -28.64
C LEU A 253 25.59 5.94 -27.95
N GLU A 254 25.89 5.22 -26.87
CA GLU A 254 27.16 5.32 -26.15
C GLU A 254 28.34 4.94 -27.06
N ALA A 255 28.25 3.82 -27.76
CA ALA A 255 29.26 3.39 -28.73
C ALA A 255 29.45 4.43 -29.85
N ALA A 256 28.37 4.96 -30.42
CA ALA A 256 28.47 6.00 -31.45
C ALA A 256 29.06 7.32 -30.94
N CYS A 257 28.84 7.66 -29.66
CA CYS A 257 29.48 8.82 -29.05
C CYS A 257 30.99 8.60 -28.88
N GLU A 258 31.41 7.40 -28.47
CA GLU A 258 32.82 7.04 -28.35
C GLU A 258 33.53 7.09 -29.71
N ASP A 259 32.94 6.48 -30.74
CA ASP A 259 33.48 6.46 -32.11
C ASP A 259 33.55 7.87 -32.71
N GLY A 260 32.56 8.72 -32.42
CA GLY A 260 32.48 10.10 -32.91
C GLY A 260 33.24 11.12 -32.06
N GLY A 261 33.88 10.71 -30.95
CA GLY A 261 34.57 11.62 -30.02
C GLY A 261 33.65 12.63 -29.32
N LEU A 262 32.36 12.31 -29.17
CA LEU A 262 31.36 13.17 -28.56
C LEU A 262 31.17 12.85 -27.07
N SER A 263 30.90 13.90 -26.28
CA SER A 263 30.58 13.72 -24.87
C SER A 263 29.13 13.24 -24.70
N LEU A 264 28.95 12.00 -24.25
CA LEU A 264 27.63 11.40 -23.96
C LEU A 264 26.72 12.33 -23.11
N PRO A 265 27.19 13.00 -22.04
CA PRO A 265 26.45 14.05 -21.34
C PRO A 265 25.77 15.12 -22.22
N ILE A 266 26.44 15.59 -23.26
CA ILE A 266 25.93 16.61 -24.18
C ILE A 266 24.84 15.99 -25.04
N VAL A 267 25.08 14.77 -25.54
CA VAL A 267 24.14 14.04 -26.39
C VAL A 267 22.83 13.73 -25.68
N LEU A 268 22.90 13.28 -24.42
CA LEU A 268 21.73 13.05 -23.58
C LEU A 268 20.91 14.32 -23.30
N GLY A 269 21.50 15.51 -23.49
CA GLY A 269 20.83 16.80 -23.33
C GLY A 269 19.87 17.14 -24.47
N SER A 270 20.00 16.47 -25.62
CA SER A 270 19.21 16.74 -26.83
C SER A 270 17.80 16.16 -26.75
N THR A 271 16.83 16.88 -27.32
CA THR A 271 15.46 16.39 -27.49
C THR A 271 15.40 15.18 -28.43
N LEU A 272 16.27 15.12 -29.45
CA LEU A 272 16.38 14.00 -30.37
C LEU A 272 16.78 12.71 -29.64
N CYS A 273 17.75 12.82 -28.72
CA CYS A 273 18.19 11.69 -27.91
C CYS A 273 17.04 11.15 -27.04
N LYS A 274 16.25 12.04 -26.44
CA LYS A 274 15.10 11.63 -25.64
C LYS A 274 14.09 10.83 -26.45
N ASP A 275 13.73 11.31 -27.63
CA ASP A 275 12.73 10.64 -28.49
C ASP A 275 13.26 9.31 -29.04
N PHE A 276 14.55 9.25 -29.37
CA PHE A 276 15.22 8.02 -29.77
C PHE A 276 15.22 6.98 -28.65
N LEU A 277 15.72 7.33 -27.46
CA LEU A 277 15.80 6.39 -26.33
C LEU A 277 14.42 5.94 -25.88
N LYS A 278 13.50 6.89 -25.68
CA LYS A 278 12.17 6.61 -25.12
C LYS A 278 11.22 5.95 -26.12
N ASN A 279 11.13 6.50 -27.32
CA ASN A 279 10.10 6.11 -28.30
C ASN A 279 10.67 5.31 -29.46
N GLY A 280 11.99 5.26 -29.65
CA GLY A 280 12.63 4.58 -30.79
C GLY A 280 12.46 5.36 -32.09
N ILE A 281 12.31 6.68 -32.01
CA ILE A 281 12.12 7.55 -33.17
C ILE A 281 13.48 8.02 -33.68
N GLY A 282 13.77 7.79 -34.96
CA GLY A 282 15.04 8.17 -35.61
C GLY A 282 16.11 7.08 -35.50
N SER A 283 17.30 7.36 -36.07
CA SER A 283 18.48 6.52 -35.93
C SER A 283 19.52 7.13 -34.98
N VAL A 284 20.53 6.34 -34.58
CA VAL A 284 21.63 6.82 -33.74
C VAL A 284 22.42 7.93 -34.45
N GLU A 285 22.61 7.77 -35.77
CA GLU A 285 23.31 8.74 -36.61
C GLU A 285 22.58 10.08 -36.66
N ASP A 286 21.24 10.07 -36.73
CA ASP A 286 20.44 11.30 -36.72
C ASP A 286 20.64 12.09 -35.42
N VAL A 287 20.70 11.39 -34.29
CA VAL A 287 20.91 12.00 -32.96
C VAL A 287 22.31 12.58 -32.85
N VAL A 288 23.34 11.85 -33.30
CA VAL A 288 24.75 12.25 -33.23
C VAL A 288 25.05 13.41 -34.18
N ASN A 289 24.62 13.32 -35.44
CA ASN A 289 24.85 14.34 -36.46
C ASN A 289 24.07 15.63 -36.18
N GLY A 290 22.86 15.52 -35.63
CA GLY A 290 22.04 16.66 -35.25
C GLY A 290 22.68 17.56 -34.19
N ILE A 291 23.62 17.04 -33.41
CA ILE A 291 24.35 17.78 -32.37
C ILE A 291 25.67 18.36 -32.90
N GLN A 292 26.27 17.73 -33.91
CA GLN A 292 27.47 18.26 -34.56
C GLN A 292 27.18 19.49 -35.44
N GLN A 293 25.92 19.69 -35.86
CA GLN A 293 25.48 20.80 -36.70
C GLN A 293 24.86 21.99 -35.93
N SER A 294 24.71 21.86 -34.61
CA SER A 294 24.11 22.87 -33.71
C SER A 294 25.15 23.61 -32.87
#